data_AF-A0A2N1PE26-F1
#
_entry.id   AF-A0A2N1PE26-F1
#
_cell.length_a   1.000
_cell.length_b   1.000
_cell.length_c   1.000
_cell.angle_alpha   90.00
_cell.angle_beta   90.00
_cell.angle_gamma   90.00
#
_symmetry.space_group_name_H-M   'P 1'
#
loop_
_entity.id
_entity.type
_entity.pdbx_description
1 polymer ?
#
loop_
_entity_poly.entity_id
_entity_poly.type
_entity_poly.pdbx_seq_one_letter_code
_entity_poly.pdbx_strand_id
1 'polypeptide(L)'
;MSHLIDRFIEKLIKESTPDAPIWNIESIKQGKKPHWNYIDGCMMTSLMSLYDVTQDEKYIDFVKSFIDYYVFEDGSLRGYDVSTYNLDDICESRVLFDLYRLTGLRKYDLAIEKTYEHIK
;
A
#
# COMPACT_ATOMS: atom_id res chain seq x y z
N MET A 1 8.02 10.03 20.41
CA MET A 1 8.43 10.59 19.10
C MET A 1 8.33 12.12 19.17
N SER A 2 8.96 12.88 18.28
CA SER A 2 8.81 14.34 18.29
C SER A 2 7.39 14.73 17.87
N HIS A 3 6.70 15.57 18.64
CA HIS A 3 5.35 16.06 18.33
C HIS A 3 5.24 16.71 16.93
N LEU A 4 6.35 17.20 16.36
CA LEU A 4 6.36 17.70 14.99
C LEU A 4 6.22 16.57 13.95
N ILE A 5 6.90 15.44 14.18
CA ILE A 5 6.89 14.27 13.31
C ILE A 5 5.51 13.62 13.34
N ASP A 6 4.93 13.47 14.53
CA ASP A 6 3.61 12.85 14.70
C ASP A 6 2.54 13.64 13.93
N ARG A 7 2.53 14.98 14.07
CA ARG A 7 1.62 15.85 13.30
C ARG A 7 1.84 15.76 11.79
N PHE A 8 3.09 15.63 11.35
CA PHE A 8 3.40 15.49 9.93
C PHE A 8 2.85 14.18 9.37
N ILE A 9 3.06 13.06 10.06
CA ILE A 9 2.54 11.74 9.67
C ILE A 9 1.00 11.75 9.70
N GLU A 10 0.39 12.32 10.73
CA GLU A 10 -1.06 12.45 10.79
C GLU A 10 -1.64 13.23 9.61
N LYS A 11 -0.97 14.31 9.21
CA LYS A 11 -1.37 15.08 8.03
C LYS A 11 -1.28 14.22 6.77
N LEU A 12 -0.17 13.49 6.59
CA LEU A 12 0.03 12.59 5.46
C LEU A 12 -1.10 11.56 5.35
N ILE A 13 -1.45 10.91 6.45
CA ILE A 13 -2.49 9.88 6.48
C ILE A 13 -3.88 10.49 6.24
N LYS A 14 -4.21 11.60 6.91
CA LYS A 14 -5.56 12.20 6.85
C LYS A 14 -5.88 12.84 5.50
N GLU A 15 -4.90 13.39 4.81
CA GLU A 15 -5.10 14.10 3.55
C GLU A 15 -4.82 13.23 2.31
N SER A 16 -4.38 11.97 2.49
CA SER A 16 -4.10 11.07 1.37
C SER A 16 -5.23 10.09 1.11
N THR A 17 -5.43 9.79 -0.17
CA THR A 17 -6.27 8.69 -0.65
C THR A 17 -5.50 7.87 -1.68
N PRO A 18 -5.94 6.64 -2.02
CA PRO A 18 -5.32 5.86 -3.08
C PRO A 18 -5.23 6.58 -4.43
N ASP A 19 -6.18 7.46 -4.73
CA ASP A 19 -6.21 8.26 -5.96
C ASP A 19 -5.42 9.59 -5.88
N ALA A 20 -5.15 10.08 -4.66
CA ALA A 20 -4.41 11.31 -4.42
C ALA A 20 -3.45 11.18 -3.21
N PRO A 21 -2.40 10.35 -3.30
CA PRO A 21 -1.42 10.22 -2.22
C PRO A 21 -0.53 11.47 -2.11
N ILE A 22 -0.59 12.20 -1.00
CA ILE A 22 0.11 13.49 -0.86
C ILE A 22 1.63 13.35 -0.65
N TRP A 23 2.12 12.13 -0.46
CA TRP A 23 3.57 11.84 -0.55
C TRP A 23 4.07 11.81 -2.00
N ASN A 24 3.17 11.82 -2.99
CA ASN A 24 3.48 11.84 -4.43
C ASN A 24 2.76 13.00 -5.16
N ILE A 25 2.86 14.21 -4.61
CA ILE A 25 2.19 15.43 -5.13
C ILE A 25 2.51 15.72 -6.59
N GLU A 26 3.73 15.42 -7.04
CA GLU A 26 4.12 15.71 -8.43
C GLU A 26 3.36 14.85 -9.44
N SER A 27 3.05 13.59 -9.10
CA SER A 27 2.20 12.74 -9.94
C SER A 27 0.76 13.28 -10.02
N ILE A 28 0.24 13.80 -8.91
CA ILE A 28 -1.07 14.46 -8.84
C ILE A 28 -1.09 15.71 -9.74
N LYS A 29 -0.09 16.58 -9.63
CA LYS A 29 0.02 17.79 -10.45
C LYS A 29 0.15 17.49 -11.95
N GLN A 30 0.78 16.37 -12.29
CA GLN A 30 0.91 15.89 -13.67
C GLN A 30 -0.37 15.24 -14.20
N GLY A 31 -1.41 15.07 -13.37
CA GLY A 31 -2.66 14.42 -13.76
C GLY A 31 -2.48 12.93 -14.08
N LYS A 32 -1.43 12.30 -13.53
CA LYS A 32 -1.22 10.86 -13.70
C LYS A 32 -2.32 10.10 -12.99
N LYS A 33 -2.81 9.02 -13.61
CA LYS A 33 -3.78 8.14 -12.98
C LYS A 33 -3.09 7.36 -11.84
N PRO A 34 -3.77 7.17 -10.70
CA PRO A 34 -3.29 6.27 -9.66
C PRO A 34 -3.20 4.86 -10.21
N HIS A 35 -2.15 4.15 -9.81
CA HIS A 35 -1.87 2.78 -10.20
C HIS A 35 -1.08 2.11 -9.08
N TRP A 36 -1.11 0.79 -9.04
CA TRP A 36 -0.25 -0.02 -8.20
C TRP A 36 1.22 0.33 -8.50
N ASN A 37 1.92 0.94 -7.55
CA ASN A 37 3.32 1.35 -7.65
C ASN A 37 4.09 1.24 -6.32
N TYR A 38 5.42 1.10 -6.44
CA TYR A 38 6.32 0.92 -5.30
C TYR A 38 6.40 2.12 -4.32
N ILE A 39 6.05 3.34 -4.74
CA ILE A 39 6.12 4.53 -3.87
C ILE A 39 5.07 4.40 -2.77
N ASP A 40 3.85 4.00 -3.16
CA ASP A 40 2.78 3.72 -2.23
C ASP A 40 3.11 2.52 -1.34
N GLY A 41 3.67 1.44 -1.92
CA GLY A 41 4.16 0.29 -1.16
C GLY A 41 5.23 0.62 -0.11
N CYS A 42 6.17 1.51 -0.44
CA CYS A 42 7.18 2.01 0.50
C CYS A 42 6.53 2.78 1.67
N MET A 43 5.54 3.62 1.37
CA MET A 43 4.79 4.35 2.39
C MET A 43 3.99 3.40 3.27
N MET A 44 3.30 2.41 2.70
CA MET A 44 2.55 1.43 3.50
C MET A 44 3.49 0.63 4.42
N THR A 45 4.63 0.17 3.91
CA THR A 45 5.64 -0.54 4.72
C THR A 45 6.17 0.33 5.86
N SER A 46 6.34 1.63 5.62
CA SER A 46 6.76 2.59 6.65
C SER A 46 5.69 2.76 7.75
N LEU A 47 4.41 2.78 7.37
CA LEU A 47 3.30 2.84 8.33
C LEU A 47 3.15 1.52 9.12
N MET A 48 3.37 0.37 8.47
CA MET A 48 3.44 -0.93 9.17
C MET A 48 4.58 -0.94 10.20
N SER A 49 5.74 -0.39 9.85
CA SER A 49 6.86 -0.25 10.79
C SER A 49 6.54 0.68 11.96
N LEU A 50 5.76 1.74 11.74
CA LEU A 50 5.28 2.59 12.82
C LEU A 50 4.31 1.84 13.74
N TYR A 51 3.38 1.07 13.18
CA TYR A 51 2.51 0.21 13.98
C TYR A 51 3.31 -0.73 14.87
N ASP A 52 4.34 -1.41 14.34
CA ASP A 52 5.15 -2.34 15.12
C ASP A 52 5.78 -1.67 16.35
N VAL A 53 6.17 -0.40 16.24
CA VAL A 53 6.80 0.37 17.32
C VAL A 53 5.78 1.01 18.28
N THR A 54 4.67 1.54 17.76
CA THR A 54 3.73 2.35 18.57
C THR A 54 2.49 1.59 19.02
N GLN A 55 2.14 0.50 18.33
CA GLN A 55 0.91 -0.27 18.47
C GLN A 55 -0.37 0.59 18.29
N ASP A 56 -0.28 1.65 17.49
CA ASP A 56 -1.40 2.54 17.21
C ASP A 56 -2.17 2.06 15.97
N GLU A 57 -3.38 1.54 16.18
CA GLU A 57 -4.19 0.88 15.15
C GLU A 57 -4.49 1.76 13.93
N LYS A 58 -4.45 3.09 14.08
CA LYS A 58 -4.69 4.03 12.98
C LYS A 58 -3.79 3.76 11.76
N TYR A 59 -2.58 3.24 12.00
CA TYR A 59 -1.64 2.93 10.95
C TYR A 59 -2.09 1.70 10.14
N ILE A 60 -2.50 0.62 10.81
CA ILE A 60 -3.04 -0.56 10.12
C ILE A 60 -4.35 -0.23 9.43
N ASP A 61 -5.24 0.49 10.08
CA ASP A 61 -6.55 0.84 9.50
C ASP A 61 -6.38 1.59 8.18
N PHE A 62 -5.46 2.56 8.16
CA PHE A 62 -5.13 3.28 6.94
C PHE A 62 -4.50 2.37 5.89
N VAL A 63 -3.46 1.59 6.24
CA VAL A 63 -2.79 0.69 5.28
C VAL A 63 -3.77 -0.30 4.68
N LYS A 64 -4.62 -0.91 5.52
CA LYS A 64 -5.66 -1.85 5.10
C LYS A 64 -6.65 -1.17 4.15
N SER A 65 -7.16 0.01 4.51
CA SER A 65 -8.10 0.76 3.66
C SER A 65 -7.46 1.15 2.33
N PHE A 66 -6.17 1.51 2.33
CA PHE A 66 -5.45 1.92 1.14
C PHE A 66 -5.22 0.73 0.20
N ILE A 67 -4.78 -0.42 0.74
CA ILE A 67 -4.53 -1.63 -0.05
C ILE A 67 -5.83 -2.29 -0.51
N ASP A 68 -6.91 -2.23 0.27
CA ASP A 68 -8.22 -2.77 -0.12
C ASP A 68 -8.84 -2.03 -1.32
N TYR A 69 -8.40 -0.81 -1.62
CA TYR A 69 -8.77 -0.13 -2.85
C TYR A 69 -8.19 -0.84 -4.09
N TYR A 70 -7.00 -1.43 -3.96
CA TYR A 70 -6.31 -2.12 -5.05
C TYR A 70 -6.63 -3.62 -5.07
N VAL A 71 -6.74 -4.27 -3.92
CA VAL A 71 -6.91 -5.73 -3.82
C VAL A 71 -8.38 -6.10 -3.67
N PHE A 72 -8.91 -6.79 -4.66
CA PHE A 72 -10.26 -7.32 -4.64
C PHE A 72 -10.36 -8.66 -3.90
N GLU A 73 -11.57 -9.08 -3.57
CA GLU A 73 -11.83 -10.30 -2.78
C GLU A 73 -11.35 -11.59 -3.47
N ASP A 74 -11.24 -11.61 -4.80
CA ASP A 74 -10.68 -12.71 -5.58
C ASP A 74 -9.15 -12.65 -5.72
N GLY A 75 -8.51 -11.70 -5.05
CA GLY A 75 -7.07 -11.43 -5.09
C GLY A 75 -6.61 -10.66 -6.32
N SER A 76 -7.48 -10.37 -7.30
CA SER A 76 -7.09 -9.51 -8.43
C SER A 76 -6.73 -8.11 -7.94
N LEU A 77 -5.80 -7.46 -8.65
CA LEU A 77 -5.30 -6.13 -8.29
C LEU A 77 -5.68 -5.10 -9.35
N ARG A 78 -6.27 -3.99 -8.91
CA ARG A 78 -6.57 -2.85 -9.78
C ARG A 78 -5.28 -2.25 -10.32
N GLY A 79 -5.19 -2.18 -11.65
CA GLY A 79 -4.05 -1.56 -12.33
C GLY A 79 -2.78 -2.42 -12.38
N TYR A 80 -2.86 -3.69 -11.95
CA TYR A 80 -1.79 -4.65 -12.12
C TYR A 80 -1.95 -5.42 -13.43
N ASP A 81 -0.86 -5.54 -14.19
CA ASP A 81 -0.80 -6.33 -15.42
C ASP A 81 0.53 -7.09 -15.48
N VAL A 82 0.43 -8.42 -15.33
CA VAL A 82 1.59 -9.34 -15.37
C VAL A 82 2.39 -9.25 -16.67
N SER A 83 1.76 -8.86 -17.79
CA SER A 83 2.42 -8.76 -19.09
C SER A 83 3.33 -7.55 -19.24
N THR A 84 3.24 -6.57 -18.34
CA THR A 84 4.09 -5.37 -18.35
C THR A 84 5.53 -5.62 -17.91
N TYR A 85 5.77 -6.75 -17.24
CA TYR A 85 7.04 -7.09 -16.61
C TYR A 85 7.60 -6.00 -15.68
N ASN A 86 6.71 -5.23 -15.02
CA ASN A 86 7.08 -4.13 -14.14
C ASN A 86 7.54 -4.62 -12.75
N LEU A 87 8.80 -4.32 -12.40
CA LEU A 87 9.39 -4.65 -11.09
C LEU A 87 8.78 -3.82 -9.95
N ASP A 88 8.29 -2.62 -10.24
CA ASP A 88 7.70 -1.74 -9.23
C ASP A 88 6.44 -2.37 -8.62
N ASP A 89 5.64 -3.04 -9.44
CA ASP A 89 4.41 -3.73 -9.03
C ASP A 89 4.71 -4.89 -8.06
N ILE A 90 5.80 -5.62 -8.29
CA ILE A 90 6.27 -6.69 -7.41
C ILE A 90 6.77 -6.09 -6.09
N CYS A 91 7.42 -4.94 -6.14
CA CYS A 91 7.97 -4.30 -4.95
C CYS A 91 6.88 -3.85 -3.98
N GLU A 92 5.73 -3.41 -4.49
CA GLU A 92 4.57 -3.04 -3.68
C GLU A 92 3.87 -4.24 -3.03
N SER A 93 3.85 -5.41 -3.68
CA SER A 93 3.16 -6.60 -3.16
C SER A 93 3.71 -7.13 -1.83
N ARG A 94 4.88 -6.64 -1.38
CA ARG A 94 5.45 -6.96 -0.07
C ARG A 94 4.52 -6.63 1.12
N VAL A 95 3.76 -5.54 1.04
CA VAL A 95 2.82 -5.17 2.12
C VAL A 95 1.71 -6.20 2.32
N LEU A 96 1.38 -6.99 1.28
CA LEU A 96 0.34 -8.02 1.35
C LEU A 96 0.70 -9.11 2.35
N PHE A 97 1.99 -9.43 2.52
CA PHE A 97 2.45 -10.42 3.49
C PHE A 97 2.18 -9.97 4.92
N ASP A 98 2.42 -8.68 5.21
CA ASP A 98 2.16 -8.10 6.53
C ASP A 98 0.66 -8.06 6.82
N LEU A 99 -0.15 -7.61 5.85
CA LEU A 99 -1.60 -7.59 5.97
C LEU A 99 -2.19 -8.99 6.12
N TYR A 100 -1.70 -9.98 5.37
CA TYR A 100 -2.14 -11.36 5.53
C TYR A 100 -1.80 -11.91 6.91
N ARG A 101 -0.57 -11.69 7.38
CA ARG A 101 -0.10 -12.12 8.70
C ARG A 101 -0.94 -11.54 9.83
N LEU A 102 -1.35 -10.27 9.73
CA LEU A 102 -2.11 -9.58 10.77
C LEU A 102 -3.61 -9.89 10.73
N THR A 103 -4.19 -10.02 9.54
CA THR A 103 -5.65 -10.09 9.37
C THR A 103 -6.17 -11.50 9.09
N GLY A 104 -5.32 -12.38 8.55
CA GLY A 104 -5.71 -13.70 8.05
C GLY A 104 -6.64 -13.68 6.83
N LEU A 105 -6.87 -12.51 6.21
CA LEU A 105 -7.82 -12.39 5.10
C LEU A 105 -7.29 -13.04 3.82
N ARG A 106 -8.05 -14.00 3.29
CA ARG A 106 -7.67 -14.82 2.13
C ARG A 106 -7.33 -14.00 0.87
N LYS A 107 -7.96 -12.85 0.68
CA LYS A 107 -7.73 -11.99 -0.50
C LYS A 107 -6.27 -11.55 -0.64
N TYR A 108 -5.56 -11.32 0.47
CA TYR A 108 -4.15 -10.92 0.42
C TYR A 108 -3.25 -12.09 -0.02
N ASP A 109 -3.55 -13.31 0.43
CA ASP A 109 -2.83 -14.51 -0.01
C ASP A 109 -3.04 -14.79 -1.50
N LEU A 110 -4.28 -14.65 -1.99
CA LEU A 110 -4.57 -14.77 -3.43
C LEU A 110 -3.84 -13.70 -4.26
N ALA A 111 -3.74 -12.46 -3.76
CA ALA A 111 -2.98 -11.40 -4.41
C ALA A 111 -1.47 -11.67 -4.40
N ILE A 112 -0.93 -12.23 -3.32
CA ILE A 112 0.47 -12.71 -3.26
C ILE A 112 0.70 -13.76 -4.34
N GLU A 113 -0.15 -14.79 -4.44
CA GLU A 113 -0.04 -15.84 -5.45
C GLU A 113 0.01 -15.26 -6.87
N LYS A 114 -0.90 -14.32 -7.18
CA LYS A 114 -0.94 -13.66 -8.50
C LYS A 114 0.31 -12.84 -8.80
N THR A 115 0.79 -12.05 -7.84
CA THR A 115 2.00 -11.25 -8.05
C THR A 115 3.26 -12.11 -8.14
N TYR A 116 3.25 -13.30 -7.52
CA TYR A 116 4.34 -14.27 -7.61
C TYR A 116 4.42 -14.98 -8.96
N GLU A 117 3.33 -15.10 -9.71
CA GLU A 117 3.33 -15.65 -11.09
C GLU A 117 4.28 -14.89 -12.03
N HIS A 118 4.51 -13.61 -11.77
CA HIS A 118 5.44 -12.78 -12.53
C HIS A 118 6.89 -13.26 -12.43
N ILE A 119 7.26 -13.92 -11.33
CA ILE A 119 8.65 -14.34 -11.02
C ILE A 119 8.91 -15.79 -11.45
N LYS A 120 7.86 -16.54 -11.85
CA LYS A 120 7.98 -17.94 -12.30
C LYS A 120 8.42 -18.02 -13.75
#